data_AF-A0A0R3L0T8-F1
#
_entry.id   AF-A0A0R3L0T8-F1
#
_cell.length_a   1.000
_cell.length_b   1.000
_cell.length_c   1.000
_cell.angle_alpha   90.00
_cell.angle_beta   90.00
_cell.angle_gamma   90.00
#
_symmetry.space_group_name_H-M   'P 1'
#
loop_
_entity.id
_entity.type
_entity.pdbx_description
1 polymer ?
#
loop_
_entity_poly.entity_id
_entity_poly.type
_entity_poly.pdbx_seq_one_letter_code
_entity_poly.pdbx_strand_id
1 'polypeptide(L)'
;MTVVAFERKHDTGEWSERELGTILAALSAATAPGTGREWETGTTEKGDVQFYLLSPLPDQACELCVSRIGGRYILEDGLGRLLFEHRNLDLVALHAKAAVPSTSWLMVRAITLWCAVRSAFHEKAEPWLVEGEELFVQFVPQLAAFA
;
A
#
# COMPACT_ATOMS: atom_id res chain seq x y z
N MET A 1 0.32 1.19 38.88
CA MET A 1 -0.14 2.05 37.75
C MET A 1 -1.65 2.06 37.78
N THR A 2 -2.27 3.22 37.98
CA THR A 2 -3.72 3.34 38.05
C THR A 2 -4.19 3.95 36.73
N VAL A 3 -4.70 3.11 35.84
CA VAL A 3 -5.34 3.58 34.60
C VAL A 3 -6.71 4.11 34.99
N VAL A 4 -6.85 5.44 35.03
CA VAL A 4 -8.14 6.09 35.26
C VAL A 4 -8.90 6.02 33.94
N ALA A 5 -9.89 5.12 33.86
CA ALA A 5 -10.81 5.08 32.74
C ALA A 5 -11.72 6.31 32.82
N PHE A 6 -11.56 7.25 31.89
CA PHE A 6 -12.50 8.37 31.75
C PHE A 6 -13.89 7.84 31.36
N GLU A 7 -14.94 8.38 31.98
CA GLU A 7 -16.32 8.13 31.58
C GLU A 7 -16.50 8.55 30.12
N ARG A 8 -16.75 7.56 29.25
CA ARG A 8 -17.06 7.78 27.84
C ARG A 8 -18.56 7.95 27.68
N LYS A 9 -18.95 9.00 26.96
CA LYS A 9 -20.32 9.16 26.48
C LYS A 9 -20.64 7.97 25.56
N HIS A 10 -21.66 7.19 25.89
CA HIS A 10 -22.16 6.13 25.02
C HIS A 10 -22.70 6.77 23.73
N ASP A 11 -21.92 6.67 22.65
CA ASP A 11 -22.43 6.86 21.31
C ASP A 11 -23.00 5.51 20.84
N THR A 12 -24.11 5.55 20.12
CA THR A 12 -24.69 4.34 19.49
C THR A 12 -23.58 3.66 18.68
N GLY A 13 -23.24 2.42 19.03
CA GLY A 13 -22.09 1.68 18.49
C GLY A 13 -22.22 1.26 17.03
N GLU A 14 -22.87 2.08 16.19
CA GLU A 14 -23.01 1.89 14.75
C GLU A 14 -22.45 3.11 14.01
N TRP A 15 -21.78 2.85 12.89
CA TRP A 15 -21.39 3.91 11.95
C TRP A 15 -22.65 4.49 11.31
N SER A 16 -22.76 5.82 11.26
CA SER A 16 -23.77 6.43 10.41
C SER A 16 -23.37 6.28 8.93
N GLU A 17 -24.35 6.26 8.02
CA GLU A 17 -24.11 6.23 6.57
C GLU A 17 -23.21 7.37 6.12
N ARG A 18 -23.35 8.55 6.74
CA ARG A 18 -22.52 9.72 6.44
C ARG A 18 -21.06 9.48 6.81
N GLU A 19 -20.80 8.92 7.99
CA GLU A 19 -19.44 8.66 8.44
C GLU A 19 -18.77 7.61 7.57
N LEU A 20 -19.43 6.48 7.35
CA LEU A 20 -18.89 5.41 6.51
C LEU A 20 -18.69 5.89 5.07
N GLY A 21 -19.66 6.64 4.53
CA GLY A 21 -19.54 7.27 3.21
C GLY A 21 -18.37 8.23 3.09
N THR A 22 -18.06 8.99 4.16
CA THR A 22 -16.91 9.90 4.20
C THR A 22 -15.59 9.13 4.14
N ILE A 23 -15.46 8.06 4.92
CA ILE A 23 -14.28 7.19 4.95
C ILE A 23 -14.08 6.52 3.58
N LEU A 24 -15.13 5.89 3.06
CA LEU A 24 -15.10 5.19 1.77
C LEU A 24 -14.81 6.15 0.61
N ALA A 25 -15.37 7.35 0.61
CA ALA A 25 -15.07 8.35 -0.41
C ALA A 25 -13.58 8.73 -0.41
N ALA A 26 -12.99 8.94 0.76
CA ALA A 26 -11.57 9.26 0.90
C ALA A 26 -10.66 8.10 0.45
N LEU A 27 -11.06 6.86 0.71
CA LEU A 27 -10.33 5.65 0.38
C LEU A 27 -10.71 5.01 -0.96
N SER A 28 -11.57 5.64 -1.75
CA SER A 28 -12.09 5.11 -3.03
C SER A 28 -11.03 4.61 -4.00
N ALA A 29 -9.88 5.27 -4.07
CA ALA A 29 -8.75 4.84 -4.90
C ALA A 29 -8.05 3.59 -4.36
N ALA A 30 -7.98 3.45 -3.02
CA ALA A 30 -7.38 2.31 -2.36
C ALA A 30 -8.26 1.07 -2.43
N THR A 31 -9.59 1.24 -2.45
CA THR A 31 -10.58 0.16 -2.56
C THR A 31 -11.07 -0.03 -3.99
N ALA A 32 -10.40 0.55 -4.98
CA ALA A 32 -10.81 0.46 -6.38
C ALA A 32 -10.68 -0.98 -6.90
N PRO A 33 -11.53 -1.41 -7.85
CA PRO A 33 -11.39 -2.70 -8.53
C PRO A 33 -9.98 -2.87 -9.11
N GLY A 34 -9.28 -3.94 -8.73
CA GLY A 34 -7.92 -4.25 -9.18
C GLY A 34 -6.80 -3.93 -8.18
N THR A 35 -7.10 -3.25 -7.08
CA THR A 35 -6.17 -3.15 -5.94
C THR A 35 -6.10 -4.44 -5.14
N GLY A 36 -7.19 -5.22 -5.14
CA GLY A 36 -7.35 -6.42 -4.33
C GLY A 36 -7.58 -6.15 -2.84
N ARG A 37 -7.56 -4.88 -2.43
CA ARG A 37 -7.84 -4.47 -1.06
C ARG A 37 -9.33 -4.54 -0.77
N GLU A 38 -9.65 -4.90 0.45
CA GLU A 38 -11.00 -4.97 0.97
C GLU A 38 -11.13 -4.08 2.21
N TRP A 39 -12.36 -3.90 2.69
CA TRP A 39 -12.61 -3.18 3.92
C TRP A 39 -13.68 -3.90 4.73
N GLU A 40 -13.59 -3.77 6.04
CA GLU A 40 -14.53 -4.35 6.99
C GLU A 40 -14.84 -3.36 8.10
N THR A 41 -15.94 -3.60 8.81
CA THR A 41 -16.30 -2.88 10.03
C THR A 41 -16.36 -3.84 11.19
N GLY A 42 -15.90 -3.38 12.36
CA GLY A 42 -15.99 -4.15 13.60
C GLY A 42 -16.28 -3.24 14.78
N THR A 43 -16.21 -3.83 15.97
CA THR A 43 -16.37 -3.12 17.23
C THR A 43 -15.28 -3.56 18.20
N THR A 44 -14.80 -2.64 19.02
CA THR A 44 -13.92 -2.96 20.15
C THR A 44 -14.70 -3.71 21.22
N GLU A 45 -13.98 -4.30 22.19
CA GLU A 45 -14.59 -4.87 23.41
C GLU A 45 -15.47 -3.88 24.19
N LYS A 46 -15.23 -2.57 24.00
CA LYS A 46 -15.99 -1.49 24.65
C LYS A 46 -17.16 -1.00 23.81
N GLY A 47 -17.42 -1.61 22.66
CA GLY A 47 -18.49 -1.24 21.73
C GLY A 47 -18.18 -0.05 20.83
N ASP A 48 -16.95 0.49 20.88
CA ASP A 48 -16.52 1.55 19.96
C ASP A 48 -16.42 0.99 18.53
N VAL A 49 -16.98 1.66 17.54
CA VAL A 49 -16.95 1.22 16.14
C VAL A 49 -15.60 1.42 15.49
N GLN A 50 -15.25 0.48 14.61
CA GLN A 50 -13.99 0.46 13.88
C GLN A 50 -14.25 0.18 12.39
N PHE A 51 -13.42 0.78 11.55
CA PHE A 51 -13.32 0.55 10.12
C PHE A 51 -11.91 0.06 9.84
N TYR A 52 -11.78 -1.00 9.05
CA TYR A 52 -10.50 -1.60 8.69
C TYR A 52 -10.34 -1.57 7.18
N LEU A 53 -9.19 -1.10 6.72
CA LEU A 53 -8.71 -1.34 5.37
C LEU A 53 -7.77 -2.54 5.41
N LEU A 54 -8.06 -3.55 4.59
CA LEU A 54 -7.32 -4.81 4.55
C LEU A 54 -6.45 -4.86 3.30
N SER A 55 -5.24 -5.41 3.47
CA SER A 55 -4.34 -5.71 2.37
C SER A 55 -4.98 -6.76 1.45
N PRO A 56 -4.49 -6.89 0.20
CA PRO A 56 -4.96 -7.96 -0.68
C PRO A 56 -4.68 -9.35 -0.11
N LEU A 57 -5.46 -10.33 -0.58
CA LEU A 57 -5.17 -11.74 -0.38
C LEU A 57 -3.74 -12.10 -0.86
N PRO A 58 -3.06 -13.06 -0.21
CA PRO A 58 -3.60 -13.98 0.81
C PRO A 58 -3.46 -13.48 2.26
N ASP A 59 -2.77 -12.37 2.51
CA ASP A 59 -2.42 -11.93 3.86
C ASP A 59 -3.61 -11.32 4.60
N GLN A 60 -4.43 -10.52 3.90
CA GLN A 60 -5.58 -9.79 4.47
C GLN A 60 -5.26 -9.08 5.80
N ALA A 61 -4.01 -8.63 5.97
CA ALA A 61 -3.59 -7.89 7.14
C ALA A 61 -4.27 -6.51 7.15
N CYS A 62 -4.56 -6.00 8.34
CA CYS A 62 -5.00 -4.61 8.47
C CYS A 62 -3.85 -3.68 8.02
N GLU A 63 -4.10 -2.81 7.04
CA GLU A 63 -3.15 -1.77 6.64
C GLU A 63 -3.44 -0.46 7.39
N LEU A 64 -4.71 -0.19 7.69
CA LEU A 64 -5.18 1.05 8.28
C LEU A 64 -6.50 0.83 9.04
N CYS A 65 -6.64 1.48 10.19
CA CYS A 65 -7.83 1.41 11.04
C CYS A 65 -8.34 2.81 11.37
N VAL A 66 -9.66 3.01 11.30
CA VAL A 66 -10.33 4.21 11.80
C VAL A 66 -11.32 3.80 12.88
N SER A 67 -11.13 4.31 14.10
CA SER A 67 -11.99 4.00 15.25
C SER A 67 -12.72 5.25 15.74
N ARG A 68 -14.01 5.16 16.08
CA ARG A 68 -14.74 6.24 16.77
C ARG A 68 -14.79 5.95 18.26
N ILE A 69 -13.93 6.62 19.01
CA ILE A 69 -13.75 6.39 20.45
C ILE A 69 -14.00 7.69 21.22
N GLY A 70 -14.98 7.68 22.12
CA GLY A 70 -15.26 8.82 23.01
C GLY A 70 -15.55 10.13 22.26
N GLY A 71 -16.25 10.06 21.13
CA GLY A 71 -16.59 11.23 20.29
C GLY A 71 -15.41 11.79 19.48
N ARG A 72 -14.35 11.01 19.30
CA ARG A 72 -13.21 11.34 18.44
C ARG A 72 -12.98 10.21 17.45
N TYR A 73 -12.42 10.57 16.30
CA TYR A 73 -11.95 9.61 15.31
C TYR A 73 -10.45 9.45 15.46
N ILE A 74 -10.03 8.20 15.56
CA ILE A 74 -8.65 7.78 15.77
C ILE A 74 -8.23 7.01 14.53
N LEU A 75 -7.12 7.41 13.91
CA LEU A 75 -6.51 6.78 12.76
C LEU A 75 -5.25 6.05 13.19
N GLU A 76 -5.19 4.76 12.93
CA GLU A 76 -4.06 3.89 13.25
C GLU A 76 -3.55 3.19 11.99
N ASP A 77 -2.26 2.86 11.97
CA ASP A 77 -1.70 1.94 10.98
C ASP A 77 -2.00 0.48 11.35
N GLY A 78 -1.67 -0.44 10.45
CA GLY A 78 -1.78 -1.88 10.65
C GLY A 78 -1.02 -2.46 11.84
N LEU A 79 -0.14 -1.69 12.47
CA LEU A 79 0.63 -2.08 13.65
C LEU A 79 0.05 -1.47 14.95
N GLY A 80 -1.10 -0.78 14.86
CA GLY A 80 -1.73 -0.10 15.98
C GLY A 80 -1.03 1.20 16.41
N ARG A 81 -0.20 1.79 15.55
CA ARG A 81 0.41 3.10 15.84
C ARG A 81 -0.56 4.21 15.46
N LEU A 82 -0.75 5.15 16.38
CA LEU A 82 -1.54 6.35 16.13
C LEU A 82 -0.89 7.21 15.03
N LEU A 83 -1.59 7.37 13.91
CA LEU A 83 -1.21 8.27 12.83
C LEU A 83 -1.83 9.64 13.00
N PHE A 84 -3.11 9.70 13.42
CA PHE A 84 -3.84 10.95 13.57
C PHE A 84 -5.07 10.80 14.49
N GLU A 85 -5.46 11.86 15.19
CA GLU A 85 -6.67 11.90 16.01
C GLU A 85 -7.36 13.25 15.86
N HIS A 86 -8.67 13.23 15.58
CA HIS A 86 -9.46 14.46 15.55
C HIS A 86 -10.95 14.23 15.78
N ARG A 87 -11.68 15.27 16.19
CA ARG A 87 -13.16 15.25 16.27
C ARG A 87 -13.86 15.41 14.93
N ASN A 88 -13.13 15.85 13.91
CA ASN A 88 -13.65 16.09 12.58
C ASN A 88 -13.20 14.92 11.68
N LEU A 89 -14.16 14.12 11.25
CA LEU A 89 -13.92 12.96 10.40
C LEU A 89 -13.29 13.34 9.06
N ASP A 90 -13.63 14.49 8.48
CA ASP A 90 -13.10 14.91 7.17
C ASP A 90 -11.56 15.06 7.22
N LEU A 91 -11.03 15.58 8.33
CA LEU A 91 -9.58 15.70 8.54
C LEU A 91 -8.95 14.31 8.73
N VAL A 92 -9.61 13.43 9.48
CA VAL A 92 -9.11 12.05 9.66
C VAL A 92 -9.12 11.29 8.33
N ALA A 93 -10.17 11.43 7.53
CA ALA A 93 -10.31 10.81 6.22
C ALA A 93 -9.25 11.35 5.23
N LEU A 94 -8.93 12.65 5.29
CA LEU A 94 -7.83 13.24 4.52
C LEU A 94 -6.47 12.61 4.89
N HIS A 95 -6.19 12.45 6.19
CA HIS A 95 -4.98 11.79 6.67
C HIS A 95 -4.95 10.30 6.33
N ALA A 96 -6.10 9.61 6.39
CA ALA A 96 -6.24 8.22 5.98
C ALA A 96 -5.86 8.05 4.50
N LYS A 97 -6.41 8.91 3.63
CA LYS A 97 -6.07 8.91 2.20
C LYS A 97 -4.58 9.11 1.94
N ALA A 98 -3.93 9.98 2.71
CA ALA A 98 -2.49 10.24 2.57
C ALA A 98 -1.62 9.09 3.12
N ALA A 99 -2.12 8.34 4.11
CA ALA A 99 -1.40 7.23 4.73
C ALA A 99 -1.42 5.95 3.88
N VAL A 100 -2.42 5.78 3.00
CA VAL A 100 -2.50 4.58 2.16
C VAL A 100 -1.63 4.73 0.91
N PRO A 101 -0.64 3.85 0.69
CA PRO A 101 0.18 3.90 -0.50
C PRO A 101 -0.64 3.58 -1.75
N SER A 102 -0.81 4.57 -2.62
CA SER A 102 -1.40 4.39 -3.95
C SER A 102 -0.34 3.84 -4.90
N THR A 103 0.07 2.58 -4.72
CA THR A 103 0.95 1.93 -5.70
C THR A 103 0.17 1.77 -6.99
N SER A 104 0.41 2.66 -7.94
CA SER A 104 -0.26 2.62 -9.24
C SER A 104 0.05 1.30 -9.92
N TRP A 105 -0.96 0.63 -10.47
CA TRP A 105 -0.79 -0.58 -11.29
C TRP A 105 0.25 -0.38 -12.40
N LEU A 106 0.40 0.85 -12.90
CA LEU A 106 1.43 1.21 -13.87
C LEU A 106 2.84 1.10 -13.29
N MET A 107 3.05 1.47 -12.03
CA MET A 107 4.35 1.28 -11.36
C MET A 107 4.67 -0.20 -11.20
N VAL A 108 3.69 -1.04 -10.83
CA VAL A 108 3.90 -2.49 -10.76
C VAL A 108 4.33 -3.03 -12.13
N ARG A 109 3.63 -2.66 -13.21
CA ARG A 109 4.00 -3.07 -14.58
C ARG A 109 5.39 -2.56 -14.98
N ALA A 110 5.73 -1.32 -14.63
CA ALA A 110 7.03 -0.75 -14.93
C ALA A 110 8.15 -1.50 -14.19
N ILE A 111 7.95 -1.84 -12.91
CA ILE A 111 8.89 -2.62 -12.12
C ILE A 111 9.03 -4.04 -12.70
N THR A 112 7.92 -4.71 -13.00
CA THR A 112 7.96 -6.06 -13.58
C THR A 112 8.64 -6.06 -14.95
N LEU A 113 8.34 -5.09 -15.81
CA LEU A 113 8.99 -4.92 -17.11
C LEU A 113 10.49 -4.66 -16.93
N TRP A 114 10.87 -3.78 -16.02
CA TRP A 114 12.26 -3.47 -15.71
C TRP A 114 13.02 -4.70 -15.22
N CYS A 115 12.42 -5.47 -14.30
CA CYS A 115 13.00 -6.73 -13.82
C CYS A 115 13.16 -7.74 -14.97
N ALA A 116 12.15 -7.89 -15.84
CA ALA A 116 12.24 -8.78 -17.00
C ALA A 116 13.33 -8.37 -17.99
N VAL A 117 13.44 -7.07 -18.30
CA VAL A 117 14.50 -6.52 -19.16
C VAL A 117 15.87 -6.77 -18.55
N ARG A 118 16.05 -6.48 -17.25
CA ARG A 118 17.31 -6.72 -16.54
C ARG A 118 17.70 -8.21 -16.56
N SER A 119 16.77 -9.11 -16.30
CA SER A 119 17.02 -10.55 -16.35
C SER A 119 17.41 -11.00 -17.77
N ALA A 120 16.73 -10.50 -18.81
CA ALA A 120 17.07 -10.81 -20.19
C ALA A 120 18.48 -10.32 -20.59
N PHE A 121 18.89 -9.13 -20.14
CA PHE A 121 20.25 -8.65 -20.34
C PHE A 121 21.28 -9.50 -19.59
N HIS A 122 20.98 -9.90 -18.35
CA HIS A 122 21.88 -10.75 -17.57
C HIS A 122 22.06 -12.14 -18.20
N GLU A 123 21.00 -12.74 -18.75
CA GLU A 123 21.08 -14.02 -19.45
C GLU A 123 21.75 -13.93 -20.82
N LYS A 124 21.64 -12.78 -21.52
CA LYS A 124 22.20 -12.60 -22.87
C LYS A 124 23.56 -11.90 -22.94
N ALA A 125 24.06 -11.37 -21.83
CA ALA A 125 25.36 -10.69 -21.80
C ALA A 125 26.54 -11.65 -22.09
N GLU A 126 26.50 -12.86 -21.55
CA GLU A 126 27.53 -13.89 -21.80
C GLU A 126 27.60 -14.33 -23.28
N PRO A 127 26.49 -14.70 -23.95
CA PRO A 127 26.54 -15.09 -25.36
C PRO A 127 26.92 -13.93 -26.30
N TRP A 128 26.55 -12.68 -25.98
CA TRP A 128 26.97 -11.52 -26.78
C TRP A 128 28.47 -11.21 -26.67
N LEU A 129 29.06 -11.44 -25.50
CA LEU A 129 30.51 -11.30 -25.32
C LEU A 129 31.29 -12.39 -26.07
N VAL A 130 30.79 -13.63 -26.07
CA VAL A 130 31.41 -14.75 -26.79
C VAL A 130 31.28 -14.61 -28.31
N GLU A 131 30.09 -14.26 -28.83
CA GLU A 131 29.91 -14.00 -30.27
C GLU A 131 30.68 -12.76 -30.74
N GLY A 132 30.80 -11.74 -29.89
CA GLY A 132 31.60 -10.55 -30.15
C GLY A 132 33.10 -10.87 -30.27
N GLU A 133 33.62 -11.71 -29.38
CA GLU A 133 35.02 -12.17 -29.44
C GLU A 133 35.31 -12.95 -30.72
N GLU A 134 34.44 -13.87 -31.14
CA GLU A 134 34.60 -14.60 -32.40
C GLU A 134 34.60 -13.69 -33.64
N LEU A 135 33.76 -12.65 -33.64
CA LEU A 135 33.75 -11.64 -34.70
C LEU A 135 35.07 -10.86 -34.74
N PHE A 136 35.60 -10.44 -33.57
CA PHE A 136 36.89 -9.75 -33.50
C PHE A 136 38.05 -10.62 -33.97
N VAL A 137 38.08 -11.91 -33.62
CA VAL A 137 39.11 -12.86 -34.07
C VAL A 137 39.14 -13.02 -35.60
N GLN A 138 37.99 -12.90 -36.28
CA GLN A 138 37.94 -12.93 -37.74
C GLN A 138 38.49 -11.65 -38.42
N PHE A 139 38.48 -10.50 -37.74
CA PHE A 139 39.02 -9.23 -38.26
C PHE A 139 40.50 -9.00 -37.93
N VAL A 140 41.07 -9.71 -36.93
CA VAL A 140 42.49 -9.62 -36.57
C VAL A 140 43.45 -9.90 -37.74
N PRO A 141 43.25 -10.93 -38.60
CA PRO A 141 44.12 -11.19 -39.75
C PRO A 141 44.11 -10.05 -40.78
N GLN A 142 42.98 -9.35 -40.93
CA GLN A 142 42.83 -8.25 -41.87
C GLN A 142 43.49 -6.97 -41.37
N LEU A 143 43.49 -6.73 -40.06
CA LEU A 143 44.18 -5.59 -39.45
C LEU A 143 45.71 -5.78 -39.41
N ALA A 144 46.19 -7.01 -39.26
CA ALA A 144 47.62 -7.32 -39.31
C ALA A 144 48.24 -7.13 -40.71
N ALA A 145 47.44 -7.14 -41.78
CA ALA A 145 47.90 -6.92 -43.15
C ALA A 145 48.09 -5.43 -43.50
N PHE A 146 47.68 -4.49 -42.63
CA PHE A 146 47.88 -3.04 -42.78
C PHE A 146 48.96 -2.46 -41.84
N ALA A 147 49.72 -3.32 -41.14
CA ALA A 147 50.85 -2.94 -40.29
C ALA A 147 52.20 -3.24 -40.96
#